data_AF-A0A2E9FLC4-F1
#
_entry.id   AF-A0A2E9FLC4-F1
#
_cell.length_a   1.000
_cell.length_b   1.000
_cell.length_c   1.000
_cell.angle_alpha   90.00
_cell.angle_beta   90.00
_cell.angle_gamma   90.00
#
_symmetry.space_group_name_H-M   'P 1'
#
loop_
_entity.id
_entity.type
_entity.pdbx_description
1 polymer ?
#
loop_
_entity_poly.entity_id
_entity_poly.type
_entity_poly.pdbx_seq_one_letter_code
_entity_poly.pdbx_strand_id
1 'polypeptide(L)'
;MEAYINGVQLQVARPSTSTWTHIALTRDGTTARLFKDGTSGATSTSSLGADQTSYGLVFGGDATGRNGLDGFIDEFRLTLGKARYTSNFTVPTEAFLNR
;
A
#
# COMPACT_ATOMS: atom_id res chain seq x y z
N MET A 1 1.66 7.50 7.79
CA MET A 1 1.23 6.11 7.54
C MET A 1 2.48 5.32 7.26
N GLU A 2 2.50 4.08 7.71
CA GLU A 2 3.66 3.20 7.63
C GLU A 2 3.26 1.92 6.89
N ALA A 3 4.17 1.41 6.07
CA ALA A 3 4.07 0.08 5.49
C ALA A 3 5.35 -0.67 5.85
N TYR A 4 5.21 -1.90 6.33
CA TYR A 4 6.33 -2.77 6.65
C TYR A 4 6.50 -3.80 5.54
N ILE A 5 7.72 -3.92 5.00
CA ILE A 5 8.06 -4.88 3.95
C ILE A 5 9.36 -5.55 4.36
N ASN A 6 9.28 -6.81 4.78
CA ASN A 6 10.45 -7.60 5.21
C ASN A 6 11.22 -6.87 6.33
N GLY A 7 10.51 -6.47 7.39
CA GLY A 7 11.03 -5.71 8.52
C GLY A 7 11.38 -4.25 8.22
N VAL A 8 11.35 -3.81 6.95
CA VAL A 8 11.67 -2.42 6.59
C VAL A 8 10.43 -1.55 6.60
N GLN A 9 10.49 -0.45 7.35
CA GLN A 9 9.45 0.56 7.41
C GLN A 9 9.59 1.57 6.25
N LEU A 10 8.51 1.73 5.48
CA LEU A 10 8.30 2.82 4.54
C LEU A 10 7.29 3.79 5.14
N GLN A 11 7.61 5.09 5.17
CA GLN A 11 6.76 6.10 5.80
C GLN A 11 6.34 7.19 4.81
N VAL A 12 5.05 7.52 4.81
CA VAL A 12 4.48 8.72 4.19
C VAL A 12 3.74 9.54 5.24
N ALA A 13 3.39 10.79 4.94
CA ALA A 13 2.54 11.59 5.82
C ALA A 13 1.24 10.84 6.17
N ARG A 14 0.73 11.00 7.40
CA ARG A 14 -0.53 10.36 7.79
C ARG A 14 -1.69 10.93 6.94
N PRO A 15 -2.64 10.10 6.50
CA PRO A 15 -3.91 10.58 5.97
C PRO A 15 -4.61 11.49 6.97
N SER A 16 -5.27 12.52 6.47
CA SER A 16 -6.16 13.35 7.28
C SER A 16 -7.44 12.56 7.58
N THR A 17 -8.04 12.79 8.75
CA THR A 17 -9.34 12.21 9.09
C THR A 17 -10.43 12.71 8.14
N SER A 18 -11.40 11.86 7.83
CA SER A 18 -12.56 12.21 7.00
C SER A 18 -12.22 12.74 5.61
N THR A 19 -11.10 12.30 5.03
CA THR A 19 -10.70 12.66 3.66
C THR A 19 -10.25 11.43 2.90
N TRP A 20 -10.82 11.23 1.71
CA TRP A 20 -10.37 10.19 0.79
C TRP A 20 -8.91 10.42 0.44
N THR A 21 -8.08 9.42 0.68
CA THR A 21 -6.64 9.45 0.42
C THR A 21 -6.28 8.25 -0.43
N HIS A 22 -5.59 8.47 -1.56
CA HIS A 22 -5.15 7.36 -2.41
C HIS A 22 -3.82 6.82 -1.89
N ILE A 23 -3.78 5.54 -1.55
CA ILE A 23 -2.57 4.85 -1.11
C ILE A 23 -2.17 3.80 -2.15
N ALA A 24 -0.89 3.78 -2.52
CA ALA A 24 -0.35 2.70 -3.32
C ALA A 24 0.97 2.18 -2.73
N LEU A 25 1.07 0.86 -2.64
CA LEU A 25 2.31 0.16 -2.36
C LEU A 25 2.72 -0.62 -3.60
N THR A 26 3.93 -0.38 -4.10
CA THR A 26 4.45 -1.08 -5.28
C THR A 26 5.78 -1.73 -4.99
N ARG A 27 6.06 -2.82 -5.69
CA ARG A 27 7.35 -3.51 -5.68
C ARG A 27 7.79 -3.79 -7.10
N ASP A 28 8.98 -3.32 -7.44
CA ASP A 28 9.63 -3.50 -8.74
C ASP A 28 11.04 -4.07 -8.52
N GLY A 29 11.26 -5.33 -8.90
CA GLY A 29 12.45 -6.07 -8.50
C GLY A 29 12.60 -6.09 -6.98
N THR A 30 13.66 -5.50 -6.44
CA THR A 30 13.89 -5.33 -4.99
C THR A 30 13.42 -3.99 -4.45
N THR A 31 12.94 -3.08 -5.30
CA THR A 31 12.58 -1.72 -4.89
C THR A 31 11.11 -1.65 -4.50
N ALA A 32 10.84 -1.34 -3.24
CA ALA A 32 9.50 -1.08 -2.74
C ALA A 32 9.27 0.43 -2.57
N ARG A 33 8.05 0.88 -2.85
CA ARG A 33 7.64 2.29 -2.79
C ARG A 33 6.28 2.43 -2.15
N LEU A 34 6.12 3.45 -1.30
CA LEU A 34 4.85 3.84 -0.72
C LEU A 34 4.47 5.24 -1.20
N PHE A 35 3.28 5.35 -1.78
CA PHE A 35 2.73 6.57 -2.33
C PHE A 35 1.49 7.02 -1.54
N LYS A 36 1.39 8.33 -1.31
CA LYS A 36 0.18 9.01 -0.84
C LYS A 36 -0.21 10.05 -1.88
N ASP A 37 -1.45 10.01 -2.33
CA ASP A 37 -2.02 10.97 -3.29
C ASP A 37 -1.13 11.13 -4.54
N GLY A 38 -0.60 10.00 -5.04
CA GLY A 38 0.23 9.97 -6.25
C GLY A 38 1.70 10.32 -6.05
N THR A 39 2.10 10.80 -4.88
CA THR A 39 3.49 11.20 -4.59
C THR A 39 4.17 10.15 -3.72
N SER A 40 5.37 9.72 -4.13
CA SER A 40 6.20 8.81 -3.34
C SER A 40 6.75 9.56 -2.13
N GLY A 41 6.48 9.05 -0.93
CA GLY A 41 7.11 9.60 0.28
C GLY A 41 8.23 8.72 0.84
N ALA A 42 8.35 7.45 0.39
CA ALA A 42 9.44 6.58 0.80
C ALA A 42 9.74 5.49 -0.23
N THR A 43 11.02 5.17 -0.39
CA THR A 43 11.55 4.06 -1.20
C THR A 43 12.51 3.24 -0.36
N SER A 44 12.47 1.93 -0.49
CA SER A 44 13.42 1.02 0.15
C SER A 44 13.80 -0.11 -0.81
N THR A 45 15.01 -0.62 -0.66
CA THR A 45 15.43 -1.87 -1.27
C THR A 45 15.25 -3.00 -0.25
N SER A 46 14.54 -4.05 -0.64
CA SER A 46 14.31 -5.21 0.21
C SER A 46 14.41 -6.51 -0.57
N SER A 47 15.17 -7.46 -0.01
CA SER A 47 15.25 -8.83 -0.50
C SER A 47 13.96 -9.60 -0.18
N LEU A 48 13.71 -10.70 -0.88
CA LEU A 48 12.54 -11.56 -0.66
C LEU A 48 12.70 -12.36 0.65
N GLY A 49 12.41 -11.74 1.79
CA GLY A 49 12.12 -12.47 3.04
C GLY A 49 10.61 -12.59 3.23
N ALA A 50 10.13 -13.79 3.52
CA ALA A 50 8.71 -14.02 3.82
C ALA A 50 8.43 -13.59 5.26
N ASP A 51 7.77 -12.46 5.42
CA ASP A 51 7.74 -11.80 6.73
C ASP A 51 6.69 -12.31 7.69
N GLN A 52 5.69 -13.09 7.24
CA GLN A 52 4.85 -14.04 8.00
C GLN A 52 3.86 -14.71 7.03
N THR A 53 3.86 -16.05 6.98
CA THR A 53 2.95 -16.83 6.13
C THR A 53 1.72 -17.36 6.87
N SER A 54 1.63 -17.10 8.18
CA SER A 54 0.60 -17.68 9.05
C SER A 54 -0.79 -17.08 8.86
N TYR A 55 -0.89 -15.90 8.24
CA TYR A 55 -2.14 -15.19 8.02
C TYR A 55 -2.35 -14.88 6.54
N GLY A 56 -3.60 -14.92 6.10
CA GLY A 56 -3.99 -14.45 4.77
C GLY A 56 -3.86 -12.93 4.64
N LEU A 57 -4.19 -12.41 3.46
CA LEU A 57 -4.27 -10.98 3.23
C LEU A 57 -5.48 -10.40 3.98
N VAL A 58 -5.22 -9.50 4.93
CA VAL A 58 -6.24 -8.83 5.74
C VAL A 58 -6.34 -7.37 5.35
N PHE A 59 -7.58 -6.86 5.23
CA PHE A 59 -7.88 -5.47 4.96
C PHE A 59 -8.73 -4.90 6.08
N GLY A 60 -8.58 -3.60 6.34
CA GLY A 60 -9.39 -2.91 7.33
C GLY A 60 -9.11 -3.31 8.78
N GLY A 61 -7.97 -3.97 9.05
CA GLY A 61 -7.56 -4.34 10.39
C GLY A 61 -6.29 -5.18 10.43
N ASP A 62 -5.95 -5.67 11.62
CA ASP A 62 -4.87 -6.65 11.81
C ASP A 62 -5.40 -8.09 11.81
N ALA A 63 -4.50 -9.05 11.66
CA ALA A 63 -4.84 -10.47 11.61
C ALA A 63 -5.41 -11.04 12.92
N THR A 64 -5.32 -10.29 14.03
CA THR A 64 -5.83 -10.69 15.35
C THR A 64 -7.17 -10.05 15.69
N GLY A 65 -7.67 -9.14 14.83
CA GLY A 65 -8.89 -8.36 15.05
C GLY A 65 -8.80 -7.30 16.15
N ARG A 66 -7.59 -6.98 16.65
CA ARG A 66 -7.41 -5.99 17.73
C ARG A 66 -7.42 -4.55 17.24
N ASN A 67 -6.80 -4.31 16.09
CA ASN A 67 -6.76 -3.01 15.44
C ASN A 67 -7.59 -3.07 14.15
N GLY A 68 -8.41 -2.04 13.93
CA GLY A 68 -9.30 -1.93 12.78
C GLY A 68 -9.17 -0.57 12.11
N LEU A 69 -9.52 -0.52 10.84
CA LEU A 69 -9.77 0.73 10.13
C LEU A 69 -11.14 1.26 10.58
N ASP A 70 -11.15 2.46 11.15
CA ASP A 70 -12.36 3.26 11.31
C ASP A 70 -12.50 4.18 10.09
N GLY A 71 -13.15 3.66 9.04
CA GLY A 71 -13.29 4.36 7.77
C GLY A 71 -13.73 3.46 6.62
N PHE A 72 -13.66 4.01 5.41
CA PHE A 72 -14.08 3.35 4.19
C PHE A 72 -12.87 3.00 3.32
N ILE A 73 -12.97 1.87 2.62
CA ILE A 73 -12.05 1.48 1.55
C ILE A 73 -12.89 1.45 0.28
N ASP A 74 -12.36 2.06 -0.77
CA ASP A 74 -12.93 1.98 -2.10
C ASP A 74 -11.81 1.70 -3.12
N GLU A 75 -12.18 1.17 -4.28
CA GLU A 75 -11.27 0.93 -5.41
C GLU A 75 -10.05 0.08 -5.05
N PHE A 76 -10.26 -0.99 -4.27
CA PHE A 76 -9.17 -1.90 -3.92
C PHE A 76 -8.66 -2.66 -5.16
N ARG A 77 -7.33 -2.64 -5.36
CA ARG A 77 -6.66 -3.36 -6.44
C ARG A 77 -5.37 -4.04 -5.96
N LEU A 78 -5.27 -5.33 -6.24
CA LEU A 78 -4.01 -6.09 -6.19
C LEU A 78 -3.54 -6.40 -7.62
N THR A 79 -2.26 -6.24 -7.91
CA THR A 79 -1.69 -6.63 -9.21
C THR A 79 -0.41 -7.40 -8.98
N LEU A 80 -0.36 -8.61 -9.53
CA LEU A 80 0.80 -9.49 -9.49
C LEU A 80 1.55 -9.41 -10.82
N GLY A 81 2.88 -9.53 -10.76
CA GLY A 81 3.75 -9.55 -11.94
C GLY A 81 4.05 -8.18 -12.58
N LYS A 82 3.46 -7.08 -12.10
CA LYS A 82 3.76 -5.73 -12.61
C LYS A 82 3.63 -4.66 -11.53
N ALA A 83 4.70 -3.86 -11.35
CA ALA A 83 4.63 -2.61 -10.59
C ALA A 83 3.85 -1.56 -11.40
N ARG A 84 2.67 -1.15 -10.92
CA ARG A 84 1.84 -0.17 -11.62
C ARG A 84 2.41 1.25 -11.57
N TYR A 85 3.11 1.57 -10.48
CA TYR A 85 3.75 2.87 -10.26
C TYR A 85 5.21 2.66 -9.86
N THR A 86 6.13 3.27 -10.61
CA THR A 86 7.58 3.27 -10.36
C THR A 86 8.13 4.67 -10.08
N SER A 87 7.29 5.70 -10.25
CA SER A 87 7.54 7.12 -9.98
C SER A 87 6.24 7.78 -9.52
N ASN A 88 6.28 9.07 -9.19
CA ASN A 88 5.06 9.86 -8.94
C ASN A 88 4.08 9.74 -10.12
N PHE A 89 2.80 9.78 -9.83
CA PHE A 89 1.71 9.61 -10.80
C PHE A 89 0.51 10.50 -10.43
N THR A 90 -0.34 10.76 -11.41
CA THR A 90 -1.64 11.39 -11.16
C THR A 90 -2.62 10.33 -10.68
N VAL A 91 -3.25 10.58 -9.54
CA VAL A 91 -4.26 9.66 -8.97
C VAL A 91 -5.38 9.43 -9.99
N PRO A 92 -5.73 8.18 -10.29
CA PRO A 92 -6.88 7.89 -11.14
C PRO A 92 -8.16 8.49 -10.56
N THR A 93 -8.91 9.22 -11.38
CA THR A 93 -10.19 9.84 -10.99
C THR A 93 -11.40 9.01 -11.44
N GLU A 94 -11.15 7.88 -12.11
CA GLU A 94 -12.18 6.96 -12.58
C GLU A 94 -12.08 5.63 -11.82
N ALA A 95 -13.23 4.99 -11.67
CA ALA A 95 -13.35 3.67 -11.06
C ALA A 95 -12.44 2.64 -11.76
N PHE A 96 -11.87 1.74 -10.99
CA PHE A 96 -11.08 0.64 -11.52
C PHE A 96 -11.99 -0.37 -12.18
N LEU A 97 -11.95 -0.39 -13.51
CA LEU A 97 -12.60 -1.43 -14.30
C LEU A 97 -12.05 -2.82 -13.91
N ASN A 98 -12.96 -3.75 -13.64
CA ASN A 98 -12.64 -5.16 -13.42
C ASN A 98 -12.10 -5.75 -14.74
N ARG A 99 -10.80 -6.04 -14.80
CA ARG A 99 -10.16 -6.73 -15.93
C ARG A 99 -9.29 -7.86 -15.44
#